data_AF-A0A0S8KLT1-F1
#
_entry.id   AF-A0A0S8KLT1-F1
#
_cell.length_a   1.000
_cell.length_b   1.000
_cell.length_c   1.000
_cell.angle_alpha   90.00
_cell.angle_beta   90.00
_cell.angle_gamma   90.00
#
_symmetry.space_group_name_H-M   'P 1'
#
loop_
_entity.id
_entity.type
_entity.pdbx_description
1 polymer ?
#
loop_
_entity_poly.entity_id
_entity_poly.type
_entity_poly.pdbx_seq_one_letter_code
_entity_poly.pdbx_strand_id
1 'polypeptide(L)' 'MVCDDEEPVYECEKETEVKAGNIDLGHRKIHFRVQDNEGNWSPDVSIDVFVAEEWYHTYIPVIIGR' A
#
# COMPACT_ATOMS: atom_id res chain seq x y z
N MET A 1 13.07 -15.34 0.88
CA MET A 1 12.69 -15.04 -0.51
C MET A 1 12.64 -16.39 -1.18
N VAL A 2 11.44 -16.90 -1.43
CA VAL A 2 11.29 -18.18 -2.13
C VAL A 2 11.13 -17.77 -3.57
N CYS A 3 12.16 -17.99 -4.37
CA CYS A 3 12.04 -17.91 -5.82
C CYS A 3 11.64 -19.32 -6.25
N ASP A 4 10.52 -19.44 -6.95
CA ASP A 4 10.06 -20.71 -7.48
C ASP A 4 10.98 -21.11 -8.64
N ASP A 5 11.48 -22.34 -8.64
CA ASP A 5 12.48 -22.84 -9.60
C ASP A 5 11.86 -23.33 -10.93
N GLU A 6 10.56 -23.11 -11.18
CA GLU A 6 9.91 -23.52 -12.44
C GLU A 6 9.88 -22.40 -13.50
N GLU A 7 10.58 -22.65 -14.62
CA GLU A 7 10.58 -21.82 -15.82
C GLU A 7 9.17 -21.64 -16.43
N PRO A 8 8.86 -20.50 -17.10
CA PRO A 8 9.81 -19.49 -17.61
C PRO A 8 9.75 -18.11 -16.94
N VAL A 9 9.16 -17.95 -15.75
CA VAL A 9 8.96 -16.60 -15.16
C VAL A 9 9.85 -16.40 -13.93
N TYR A 10 11.02 -15.80 -14.15
CA TYR A 10 11.96 -15.37 -13.12
C TYR A 10 11.52 -14.05 -12.45
N GLU A 11 10.35 -14.01 -11.82
CA GLU A 11 9.94 -12.82 -11.05
C GLU A 11 9.88 -13.16 -9.57
N CYS A 12 10.96 -12.83 -8.84
CA CYS A 12 10.95 -12.86 -7.38
C CYS A 12 10.18 -11.62 -6.88
N GLU A 13 8.85 -11.66 -6.96
CA GLU A 13 7.98 -10.65 -6.37
C GLU A 13 7.76 -10.91 -4.88
N LYS A 14 7.66 -9.84 -4.09
CA LYS A 14 7.28 -9.93 -2.70
C LYS A 14 6.20 -8.92 -2.38
N GLU A 15 5.01 -9.43 -2.12
CA GLU A 15 3.91 -8.64 -1.62
C GLU A 15 4.07 -8.37 -0.12
N THR A 16 3.74 -7.17 0.31
CA THR A 16 3.60 -6.81 1.72
C THR A 16 2.30 -6.03 1.89
N GLU A 17 1.49 -6.45 2.86
CA GLU A 17 0.25 -5.75 3.19
C GLU A 17 0.50 -4.77 4.34
N VAL A 18 0.05 -3.52 4.17
CA VAL A 18 0.04 -2.51 5.23
C VAL A 18 -1.42 -2.15 5.53
N LYS A 19 -1.89 -2.46 6.75
CA LYS A 19 -3.26 -2.18 7.16
C LYS A 19 -3.47 -0.68 7.36
N ALA A 20 -4.36 -0.08 6.57
CA ALA A 20 -4.72 1.33 6.69
C ALA A 20 -5.25 1.70 8.09
N GLY A 21 -5.95 0.80 8.77
CA GLY A 21 -6.45 1.03 10.14
C GLY A 21 -5.36 1.16 11.22
N ASN A 22 -4.10 0.82 10.91
CA ASN A 22 -2.96 1.04 11.80
C ASN A 22 -2.18 2.33 11.46
N ILE A 23 -2.68 3.14 10.51
CA ILE A 23 -2.06 4.39 10.07
C ILE A 23 -2.98 5.55 10.46
N ASP A 24 -2.41 6.57 11.09
CA ASP A 24 -3.13 7.79 11.42
C ASP A 24 -3.61 8.53 10.16
N LEU A 25 -4.75 9.20 10.28
CA LEU A 25 -5.36 9.97 9.20
C LEU A 25 -4.49 11.10 8.66
N GLY A 26 -4.73 11.44 7.40
CA GLY A 26 -4.09 12.52 6.66
C GLY A 26 -2.95 12.04 5.76
N HIS A 27 -2.07 12.97 5.37
CA HIS A 27 -0.93 12.67 4.50
C HIS A 27 0.14 11.89 5.25
N ARG A 28 0.56 10.77 4.66
CA ARG A 28 1.60 9.88 5.18
C ARG A 28 2.53 9.49 4.04
N LYS A 29 3.77 9.19 4.39
CA LYS A 29 4.78 8.71 3.45
C LYS A 29 5.25 7.35 3.92
N ILE A 30 5.08 6.34 3.07
CA ILE A 30 5.53 4.97 3.34
C ILE A 30 6.86 4.79 2.62
N HIS A 31 7.88 4.33 3.33
CA HIS A 31 9.22 4.07 2.80
C HIS A 31 9.46 2.57 2.69
N PHE A 32 10.01 2.16 1.56
CA PHE A 32 10.40 0.80 1.25
C PHE A 32 11.91 0.75 0.99
N ARG A 33 12.54 -0.28 1.55
CA ARG A 33 13.92 -0.65 1.26
C ARG A 33 14.07 -2.16 1.43
N VAL A 34 14.89 -2.75 0.58
CA VAL A 34 15.25 -4.17 0.67
C VAL A 34 16.67 -4.29 1.19
N GLN A 35 16.94 -5.33 1.97
CA GLN A 35 18.29 -5.66 2.41
C GLN A 35 18.76 -6.89 1.63
N ASP A 36 19.97 -6.85 1.10
CA ASP A 36 20.60 -8.02 0.50
C ASP A 36 21.14 -8.99 1.56
N ASN A 37 21.73 -10.10 1.11
CA ASN A 37 22.34 -11.12 1.97
C ASN A 37 23.67 -10.69 2.61
N GLU A 38 24.30 -9.62 2.12
CA GLU A 38 25.53 -9.03 2.65
C GLU A 38 25.23 -7.92 3.68
N GLY A 39 23.97 -7.58 3.86
CA GLY A 39 23.50 -6.59 4.82
C GLY A 39 23.40 -5.18 4.25
N ASN A 40 23.64 -4.97 2.96
CA ASN A 40 23.48 -3.67 2.32
C ASN A 40 22.01 -3.39 2.05
N TRP A 41 21.61 -2.13 2.22
CA TRP A 41 20.26 -1.67 1.95
C TRP A 41 20.18 -1.04 0.56
N SER A 42 19.06 -1.26 -0.13
CA SER A 42 18.71 -0.51 -1.32
C SER A 42 18.56 0.99 -1.02
N PRO A 43 18.59 1.86 -2.05
CA PRO A 43 18.08 3.21 -1.93
C PRO A 43 16.66 3.22 -1.35
N ASP A 44 16.29 4.30 -0.67
CA ASP A 44 14.93 4.46 -0.19
C ASP A 44 13.99 4.80 -1.35
N VAL A 45 12.86 4.11 -1.40
CA VAL A 45 11.76 4.43 -2.29
C VAL A 45 10.57 4.75 -1.41
N SER A 46 9.85 5.82 -1.72
CA SER A 46 8.70 6.23 -0.92
C SER A 46 7.48 6.51 -1.76
N ILE A 47 6.30 6.25 -1.19
CA ILE A 47 5.01 6.62 -1.76
C ILE A 47 4.27 7.52 -0.77
N ASP A 48 3.64 8.58 -1.29
CA ASP A 48 2.74 9.44 -0.54
C ASP A 48 1.33 8.87 -0.60
N VAL A 49 0.70 8.68 0.55
CA VAL A 49 -0.66 8.16 0.72
C VAL A 49 -1.48 9.11 1.58
N PHE A 50 -2.77 9.26 1.26
CA PHE A 50 -3.71 9.98 2.09
C PHE A 50 -4.67 8.99 2.74
N VAL A 51 -4.65 8.90 4.07
CA VAL A 51 -5.53 8.00 4.84
C VAL A 51 -6.73 8.80 5.34
N ALA A 52 -7.93 8.36 4.97
CA ALA A 52 -9.18 8.97 5.39
C ALA A 52 -10.08 7.92 6.07
N GLU A 53 -10.89 8.33 7.05
CA GLU A 53 -11.97 7.50 7.58
C GLU A 53 -13.13 7.57 6.58
N GLU A 54 -13.22 6.61 5.66
CA GLU A 54 -14.39 6.50 4.80
C GLU A 54 -15.51 5.74 5.51
N TRP A 55 -16.46 6.46 6.09
CA TRP A 55 -17.81 5.93 6.30
C TRP A 55 -18.70 6.44 5.17
N TYR A 56 -18.91 5.62 4.14
CA TYR A 56 -19.95 5.80 3.14
C TYR A 56 -21.33 5.62 3.79
N HIS A 57 -22.05 6.71 4.05
CA HIS A 57 -23.52 6.80 4.00
C HIS A 57 -23.97 8.28 4.06
N THR A 58 -23.68 9.06 3.02
CA THR A 58 -24.35 10.36 2.86
C THR A 58 -25.69 10.14 2.16
N TYR A 59 -26.78 10.20 2.93
CA TYR A 59 -28.16 10.20 2.40
C TYR A 59 -28.41 11.55 1.71
N ILE A 60 -28.55 11.56 0.37
CA ILE A 60 -28.95 12.76 -0.37
C ILE A 60 -30.49 12.74 -0.49
N PRO A 61 -31.23 13.63 0.19
CA PRO A 61 -32.66 13.73 -0.02
C PRO A 61 -32.93 14.34 -1.40
N VAL A 62 -33.50 13.55 -2.32
CA VAL A 62 -34.05 14.07 -3.57
C VAL A 62 -35.35 14.81 -3.25
N ILE A 63 -35.35 16.13 -3.39
CA ILE A 63 -36.58 16.92 -3.37
C ILE A 63 -37.13 16.96 -4.80
N ILE A 64 -38.16 16.17 -5.08
CA ILE A 64 -38.92 16.26 -6.33
C ILE A 64 -39.97 17.35 -6.14
N GLY A 65 -39.73 18.52 -6.73
CA GLY A 65 -40.70 19.62 -6.80
C GLY A 65 -41.82 19.32 -7.81
N ARG A 66 -43.03 19.80 -7.49
CA ARG A 66 -44.28 19.60 -8.24
C ARG A 66 -44.37 20.42 -9.51
#